data_AF-A0ABD7U6I2-F1
#
_entry.id   AF-A0ABD7U6I2-F1
#
_cell.length_a   1.000
_cell.length_b   1.000
_cell.length_c   1.000
_cell.angle_alpha   90.00
_cell.angle_beta   90.00
_cell.angle_gamma   90.00
#
_symmetry.space_group_name_H-M   'P 1'
#
loop_
_entity.id
_entity.type
_entity.pdbx_description
1 polymer ?
#
loop_
_entity_poly.entity_id
_entity_poly.type
_entity_poly.pdbx_seq_one_letter_code
_entity_poly.pdbx_strand_id
1 'polypeptide(L)'
;MVKIDVLEFSKEKQGYSCEFTSVGKCVIQIDREKHGTLSLYAKLEGMDYALLYQYPSAQFNDNVIFELDVQKGLSIKILSTVGVMSAKMSYEDEDL
;
A
#
# COMPACT_ATOMS: atom_id res chain seq x y z
N MET A 1 10.84 1.10 -18.43
CA MET A 1 10.15 -0.21 -18.62
C MET A 1 9.19 -0.41 -17.44
N VAL A 2 7.99 -0.96 -17.65
CA VAL A 2 7.05 -1.20 -16.54
C VAL A 2 7.56 -2.38 -15.69
N LYS A 3 7.73 -2.15 -14.39
CA LYS A 3 8.06 -3.17 -13.39
C LYS A 3 6.83 -3.49 -12.55
N ILE A 4 6.76 -4.72 -12.05
CA ILE A 4 5.70 -5.18 -11.16
C ILE A 4 6.35 -5.91 -9.99
N ASP A 5 6.11 -5.40 -8.78
CA ASP A 5 6.54 -6.02 -7.53
C ASP A 5 5.33 -6.58 -6.76
N VAL A 6 5.54 -7.70 -6.07
CA VAL A 6 4.55 -8.26 -5.14
C VAL A 6 4.73 -7.59 -3.79
N LEU A 7 3.63 -7.14 -3.19
CA LEU A 7 3.63 -6.58 -1.83
C LEU A 7 3.18 -7.67 -0.86
N GLU A 8 4.09 -8.14 -0.02
CA GLU A 8 3.80 -9.20 0.94
C GLU A 8 3.19 -8.64 2.22
N PHE A 9 1.97 -9.08 2.53
CA PHE A 9 1.27 -8.71 3.75
C PHE A 9 1.50 -9.75 4.84
N SER A 10 1.94 -9.28 6.01
CA SER A 10 2.08 -10.10 7.22
C SER A 10 0.91 -9.86 8.18
N LYS A 11 0.48 -10.91 8.88
CA LYS A 11 -0.57 -10.81 9.90
C LYS A 11 -0.03 -10.11 11.15
N GLU A 12 -0.79 -9.12 11.61
CA GLU A 12 -0.51 -8.28 12.78
C GLU A 12 -1.66 -8.32 13.79
N LYS A 13 -1.46 -7.74 14.98
CA LYS A 13 -2.52 -7.63 16.01
C LYS A 13 -3.79 -6.92 15.52
N GLN A 14 -3.66 -5.95 14.61
CA GLN A 14 -4.76 -5.10 14.14
C GLN A 14 -5.23 -5.41 12.71
N GLY A 15 -4.72 -6.48 12.09
CA GLY A 15 -5.05 -6.83 10.72
C GLY A 15 -3.85 -7.40 9.98
N TYR A 16 -3.59 -6.91 8.77
CA TYR A 16 -2.49 -7.32 7.92
C TYR A 16 -1.75 -6.09 7.41
N SER A 17 -0.43 -6.10 7.42
CA SER A 17 0.34 -4.98 6.87
C SER A 17 1.51 -5.40 6.01
N CYS A 18 1.84 -4.54 5.05
CA CYS A 18 3.09 -4.57 4.31
C CYS A 18 3.83 -3.24 4.50
N GLU A 19 5.15 -3.28 4.44
CA GLU A 19 6.01 -2.10 4.40
C GLU A 19 6.94 -2.17 3.19
N PHE A 20 7.13 -1.06 2.49
CA PHE A 20 8.03 -0.95 1.36
C PHE A 20 8.57 0.48 1.21
N THR A 21 9.66 0.64 0.48
CA THR A 21 10.21 1.96 0.16
C THR A 21 9.54 2.51 -1.10
N SER A 22 9.05 3.75 -1.03
CA SER A 22 8.43 4.42 -2.17
C SER A 22 9.37 4.52 -3.36
N VAL A 23 8.90 4.09 -4.52
CA VAL A 23 9.55 4.23 -5.83
C VAL A 23 9.10 5.48 -6.58
N GLY A 24 8.38 6.40 -5.90
CA GLY A 24 7.74 7.52 -6.57
C GLY A 24 6.34 7.14 -7.03
N LYS A 25 5.95 7.62 -8.20
CA LYS A 25 4.65 7.35 -8.80
C LYS A 25 4.48 5.87 -9.13
N CYS A 26 3.47 5.24 -8.54
CA CYS A 26 3.11 3.86 -8.82
C CYS A 26 1.59 3.62 -8.75
N VAL A 27 1.15 2.50 -9.30
CA VAL A 27 -0.23 2.00 -9.17
C VAL A 27 -0.20 0.73 -8.34
N ILE A 28 -1.03 0.68 -7.30
CA ILE A 28 -1.14 -0.47 -6.41
C ILE A 28 -2.53 -1.07 -6.56
N GLN A 29 -2.58 -2.40 -6.72
CA GLN A 29 -3.80 -3.19 -6.63
C GLN A 29 -3.70 -4.11 -5.41
N ILE A 30 -4.74 -4.14 -4.58
CA ILE A 30 -4.85 -5.02 -3.42
C ILE A 30 -6.18 -5.75 -3.49
N ASP A 31 -6.11 -7.08 -3.58
CA ASP A 31 -7.26 -7.96 -3.55
C ASP A 31 -7.41 -8.58 -2.16
N ARG A 32 -8.62 -8.56 -1.60
CA ARG A 32 -8.88 -8.82 -0.18
C ARG A 32 -10.00 -9.82 0.01
N GLU A 33 -10.04 -10.45 1.17
CA GLU A 33 -11.08 -11.45 1.50
C GLU A 33 -12.51 -10.89 1.49
N LYS A 34 -12.66 -9.59 1.82
CA LYS A 34 -13.93 -8.87 1.92
C LYS A 34 -13.69 -7.36 2.00
N HIS A 35 -14.77 -6.58 2.01
CA HIS A 35 -14.67 -5.15 2.33
C HIS A 35 -14.17 -4.93 3.76
N GLY A 36 -13.31 -3.93 3.91
CA GLY A 36 -12.64 -3.58 5.16
C GLY A 36 -11.91 -2.25 5.02
N THR A 37 -11.42 -1.70 6.13
CA THR A 37 -10.66 -0.46 6.08
C THR A 37 -9.23 -0.74 5.60
N LEU A 38 -8.75 0.08 4.68
CA LEU A 38 -7.35 0.10 4.24
C LEU A 38 -6.75 1.47 4.56
N SER A 39 -5.67 1.50 5.33
CA SER A 39 -4.99 2.73 5.72
C SER A 39 -3.59 2.75 5.11
N LEU A 40 -3.20 3.90 4.57
CA LEU A 40 -1.86 4.15 4.04
C LEU A 40 -1.15 5.15 4.94
N TYR A 41 0.07 4.81 5.32
CA TYR A 41 0.94 5.65 6.11
C TYR A 41 2.26 5.85 5.39
N ALA A 42 2.90 6.97 5.66
CA ALA A 42 4.28 7.21 5.25
C ALA A 42 5.09 7.82 6.39
N LYS A 43 6.40 7.62 6.34
CA LYS A 43 7.35 8.33 7.20
C LYS A 43 8.63 8.67 6.45
N LEU A 44 9.28 9.70 6.94
CA LEU A 44 10.71 9.92 6.74
C LEU A 44 11.51 9.10 7.76
N GLU A 45 12.76 8.79 7.42
CA GLU A 45 13.67 8.11 8.35
C GLU A 45 13.81 8.91 9.65
N GLY A 46 13.72 8.22 10.79
CA GLY A 46 13.77 8.84 12.12
C GLY A 46 12.47 9.51 12.58
N MET A 47 11.39 9.45 11.80
CA MET A 47 10.08 10.01 12.17
C MET A 47 9.02 8.92 12.40
N ASP A 48 7.94 9.31 13.07
CA ASP A 48 6.74 8.48 13.21
C ASP A 48 5.93 8.43 11.90
N TYR A 49 5.17 7.35 11.74
CA TYR A 49 4.24 7.19 10.62
C TYR A 49 3.10 8.22 10.69
N ALA A 50 2.90 8.95 9.60
CA ALA A 50 1.75 9.82 9.39
C ALA A 50 0.74 9.14 8.45
N LEU A 51 -0.56 9.29 8.74
CA LEU A 51 -1.62 8.80 7.86
C LEU A 51 -1.67 9.64 6.58
N LEU A 52 -1.49 9.01 5.43
CA LEU A 52 -1.66 9.64 4.12
C LEU A 52 -3.11 9.62 3.68
N TYR A 53 -3.72 8.44 3.72
CA TYR A 53 -5.09 8.24 3.26
C TYR A 53 -5.71 7.00 3.92
N GLN A 54 -7.03 6.99 3.99
CA GLN A 54 -7.79 5.84 4.48
C GLN A 54 -8.98 5.58 3.55
N TYR A 55 -9.07 4.34 3.07
CA TYR A 55 -10.24 3.81 2.37
C TYR A 55 -11.18 3.19 3.42
N PRO A 56 -12.29 3.86 3.79
CA PRO A 56 -13.24 3.33 4.77
C PRO A 56 -14.01 2.13 4.22
N SER A 57 -14.29 1.16 5.09
CA SER A 57 -14.97 -0.10 4.71
C SER A 57 -16.33 0.09 4.02
N ALA A 58 -17.07 1.15 4.35
CA ALA A 58 -18.40 1.40 3.83
C ALA A 58 -18.43 1.87 2.37
N GLN A 59 -17.29 2.28 1.81
CA GLN A 59 -17.24 2.96 0.51
C GLN A 59 -16.44 2.21 -0.57
N PHE A 60 -15.73 1.14 -0.19
CA PHE A 60 -14.82 0.44 -1.10
C PHE A 60 -15.06 -1.06 -1.10
N ASN A 61 -14.93 -1.64 -2.28
CA ASN A 61 -14.97 -3.09 -2.51
C ASN A 61 -13.71 -3.78 -1.97
N ASP A 62 -13.69 -5.10 -2.07
CA ASP A 62 -12.56 -5.97 -1.74
C ASP A 62 -11.32 -5.67 -2.58
N ASN A 63 -11.47 -5.49 -3.90
CA ASN A 63 -10.39 -5.17 -4.83
C ASN A 63 -10.15 -3.66 -5.00
N VAL A 64 -9.14 -3.13 -4.32
CA VAL A 64 -8.81 -1.70 -4.31
C VAL A 64 -7.65 -1.43 -5.27
N ILE A 65 -7.83 -0.49 -6.20
CA ILE A 65 -6.80 0.00 -7.12
C ILE A 65 -6.63 1.50 -6.91
N PHE A 66 -5.40 1.96 -6.72
CA PHE A 66 -5.10 3.38 -6.54
C PHE A 66 -3.72 3.75 -7.04
N GLU A 67 -3.56 5.02 -7.37
CA GLU A 67 -2.26 5.64 -7.65
C GLU A 67 -1.67 6.16 -6.33
N LEU A 68 -0.40 5.86 -6.09
CA LEU A 68 0.39 6.45 -5.02
C LEU A 68 1.48 7.31 -5.68
N ASP A 69 1.39 8.61 -5.47
CA ASP A 69 2.40 9.57 -5.94
C ASP A 69 2.99 10.30 -4.73
N VAL A 70 4.01 9.67 -4.14
CA VAL A 70 4.72 10.19 -2.98
C VAL A 70 6.23 10.13 -3.23
N GLN A 71 6.98 11.02 -2.59
CA GLN A 71 8.42 11.14 -2.81
C GLN A 71 9.16 9.78 -2.71
N LYS A 72 10.07 9.55 -3.67
CA LYS A 72 10.99 8.39 -3.67
C LYS A 72 11.76 8.31 -2.34
N GLY A 73 11.89 7.12 -1.79
CA GLY A 73 12.67 6.86 -0.57
C GLY A 73 11.88 6.93 0.75
N LEU A 74 10.62 7.39 0.75
CA LEU A 74 9.77 7.33 1.94
C LEU A 74 9.44 5.88 2.32
N SER A 75 9.42 5.55 3.60
CA SER A 75 8.86 4.26 4.05
C SER A 75 7.34 4.34 4.02
N ILE A 76 6.72 3.44 3.27
CA ILE A 76 5.27 3.32 3.14
C ILE A 76 4.81 2.10 3.92
N LYS A 77 3.74 2.26 4.70
CA LYS A 77 3.03 1.17 5.37
C LYS A 77 1.59 1.13 4.91
N ILE A 78 1.14 -0.04 4.47
CA ILE A 78 -0.27 -0.28 4.18
C ILE A 78 -0.82 -1.23 5.24
N LEU A 79 -1.94 -0.86 5.85
CA LEU A 79 -2.64 -1.65 6.85
C LEU A 79 -4.05 -1.98 6.36
N SER A 80 -4.36 -3.26 6.21
CA SER A 80 -5.71 -3.77 5.94
C SER A 80 -6.30 -4.38 7.21
N THR A 81 -7.54 -4.05 7.55
CA THR A 81 -8.24 -4.68 8.70
C THR A 81 -8.74 -6.09 8.41
N VAL A 82 -8.64 -6.55 7.17
CA VAL A 82 -9.09 -7.85 6.66
C VAL A 82 -7.96 -8.56 5.90
N GLY A 83 -8.06 -9.87 5.69
CA GLY A 83 -7.04 -10.64 4.99
C GLY A 83 -6.80 -10.14 3.56
N VAL A 84 -5.54 -10.13 3.15
CA VAL A 84 -5.09 -9.75 1.82
C VAL A 84 -4.77 -11.03 1.05
N MET A 85 -5.43 -11.22 -0.09
CA MET A 85 -5.28 -12.39 -0.96
C MET A 85 -4.12 -12.20 -1.92
N SER A 86 -3.98 -10.99 -2.48
CA SER A 86 -2.84 -10.61 -3.31
C SER A 86 -2.66 -9.10 -3.30
N ALA A 87 -1.42 -8.64 -3.46
CA ALA A 87 -1.13 -7.23 -3.66
C ALA A 87 0.06 -7.07 -4.60
N LYS A 88 -0.07 -6.13 -5.54
CA LYS A 88 0.97 -5.82 -6.54
C LYS A 88 1.12 -4.32 -6.72
N MET A 89 2.33 -3.90 -6.98
CA MET A 89 2.71 -2.53 -7.28
C MET A 89 3.31 -2.48 -8.69
N SER A 90 2.77 -1.62 -9.55
CA SER A 90 3.27 -1.36 -10.90
C SER A 90 3.84 0.04 -10.98
N TYR A 91 5.03 0.21 -11.54
CA TYR A 91 5.70 1.51 -11.68
C TYR A 91 6.60 1.54 -12.91
N GLU A 92 6.91 2.75 -13.36
CA GLU A 92 7.89 2.96 -14.42
C GLU A 92 9.28 3.08 -13.81
N ASP A 93 10.23 2.31 -14.35
CA ASP A 93 11.64 2.47 -14.03
C ASP A 93 12.17 3.70 -14.78
N GLU A 94 12.35 4.81 -14.06
CA GLU A 94 12.82 6.10 -14.60
C GLU A 94 14.35 6.20 -14.69
N ASP A 95 15.10 5.20 -14.20
CA ASP A 95 16.57 5.18 -14.23
C ASP A 95 17.14 4.64 -15.55
N LEU A 96 16.44 4.85 -16.68
CA LEU A 96 16.88 4.53 -18.06
C LEU A 96 16.89 5.77 -18.96
#